data_AF-A0A4R4WGX1-F1
#
_entry.id   AF-A0A4R4WGX1-F1
#
_cell.length_a   1.000
_cell.length_b   1.000
_cell.length_c   1.000
_cell.angle_alpha   90.00
_cell.angle_beta   90.00
_cell.angle_gamma   90.00
#
_symmetry.space_group_name_H-M   'P 1'
#
loop_
_entity.id
_entity.type
_entity.pdbx_description
1 polymer ?
#
loop_
_entity_poly.entity_id
_entity_poly.type
_entity_poly.pdbx_seq_one_letter_code
_entity_poly.pdbx_strand_id
1 'polypeptide(L)' 'MVNDFGAHGGTLLQFSSDDVRSDVEEIRGRGGRIVLEPTETDWGTTSAYVAGPHGVLVELYRFNA' A
#
# COMPACT_ATOMS: atom_id res chain seq x y z
N MET A 1 1.14 -13.16 -13.82
CA MET A 1 2.23 -12.24 -14.25
C MET A 1 1.56 -10.92 -14.61
N VAL A 2 1.80 -9.87 -13.83
CA VAL A 2 1.18 -8.55 -14.08
C VAL A 2 1.98 -7.89 -15.20
N ASN A 3 1.37 -7.75 -16.38
CA ASN A 3 2.03 -7.32 -17.62
C ASN A 3 1.61 -5.90 -18.07
N ASP A 4 1.09 -5.07 -17.17
CA ASP A 4 0.60 -3.74 -17.54
C ASP A 4 1.14 -2.67 -16.58
N PHE A 5 2.43 -2.41 -16.74
CA PHE A 5 3.07 -1.23 -16.19
C PHE A 5 2.81 -0.10 -17.16
N GLY A 6 1.78 0.72 -16.90
CA GLY A 6 1.59 1.98 -17.64
C GLY A 6 2.79 2.90 -17.46
N ALA A 7 2.71 4.15 -17.94
CA ALA A 7 3.82 5.12 -17.82
C ALA A 7 4.34 5.35 -16.38
N HIS A 8 3.60 4.91 -15.36
CA HIS A 8 3.93 5.03 -13.94
C HIS A 8 4.27 3.68 -13.27
N GLY A 9 4.29 2.59 -14.03
CA GLY A 9 4.62 1.28 -13.48
C GLY A 9 6.02 1.24 -12.91
N GLY A 10 6.15 0.76 -11.67
CA GLY A 10 7.40 0.77 -10.91
C GLY A 10 7.59 2.02 -10.03
N THR A 11 6.65 2.97 -10.04
CA THR A 11 6.62 4.08 -9.07
C THR A 11 5.92 3.64 -7.79
N LEU A 12 6.59 3.85 -6.65
CA LEU A 12 6.04 3.68 -5.31
C LEU A 12 5.71 5.06 -4.71
N LEU A 13 4.46 5.26 -4.31
CA LEU A 13 4.04 6.44 -3.54
C LEU A 13 3.83 6.03 -2.08
N GLN A 14 4.58 6.65 -1.17
CA GLN A 14 4.48 6.37 0.26
C GLN A 14 3.69 7.48 0.96
N PHE A 15 2.70 7.08 1.76
CA PHE A 15 1.93 7.96 2.62
C PHE A 15 2.02 7.46 4.06
N SER A 16 2.35 8.37 4.98
CA SER A 16 2.26 8.09 6.40
C SER A 16 0.79 8.00 6.82
N SER A 17 0.46 7.00 7.63
CA SER A 17 -0.88 6.77 8.17
C SER A 17 -0.82 6.70 9.70
N ASP A 18 -1.88 7.18 10.36
CA ASP A 18 -2.05 7.02 11.81
C ASP A 18 -2.46 5.58 12.17
N ASP A 19 -3.20 4.89 11.29
CA ASP A 19 -3.61 3.49 11.47
C ASP A 19 -3.71 2.78 10.11
N VAL A 20 -2.60 2.13 9.74
CA VAL A 20 -2.48 1.38 8.49
C VAL A 20 -3.54 0.27 8.37
N ARG A 21 -3.95 -0.36 9.48
CA ARG A 21 -4.93 -1.46 9.43
C ARG A 21 -6.31 -0.90 9.15
N SER A 22 -6.71 0.17 9.84
CA SER A 22 -7.99 0.85 9.60
C SER A 22 -8.11 1.34 8.15
N ASP A 23 -7.06 1.98 7.63
CA ASP A 23 -7.06 2.50 6.25
C ASP A 23 -7.14 1.38 5.21
N VAL A 24 -6.48 0.23 5.45
CA VAL A 24 -6.59 -0.94 4.58
C VAL A 24 -8.00 -1.51 4.56
N GLU A 25 -8.67 -1.62 5.72
CA GLU A 25 -10.06 -2.07 5.78
C GLU A 25 -10.99 -1.10 5.03
N GLU A 26 -10.78 0.21 5.17
CA GLU A 26 -11.55 1.21 4.45
C GLU A 26 -11.35 1.09 2.93
N ILE A 27 -10.11 0.97 2.48
CA ILE A 27 -9.76 0.79 1.07
C ILE A 27 -10.39 -0.49 0.53
N ARG A 28 -10.33 -1.60 1.27
CA ARG A 28 -10.96 -2.87 0.91
C ARG A 28 -12.48 -2.71 0.78
N GLY A 29 -13.12 -2.04 1.75
CA GLY A 29 -14.56 -1.76 1.74
C GLY A 29 -15.01 -0.92 0.54
N ARG A 30 -14.13 -0.07 0.01
CA ARG A 30 -14.34 0.74 -1.20
C ARG A 30 -13.99 0.01 -2.51
N GLY A 31 -13.63 -1.28 -2.45
CA GLY A 31 -13.26 -2.09 -3.62
C GLY A 31 -11.81 -1.95 -4.07
N GLY A 32 -10.96 -1.32 -3.26
CA GLY A 32 -9.52 -1.22 -3.50
C GLY A 32 -8.83 -2.59 -3.42
N ARG A 33 -7.76 -2.75 -4.20
CA ARG A 33 -6.99 -4.00 -4.26
C ARG A 33 -5.77 -3.93 -3.37
N ILE A 34 -5.79 -4.70 -2.28
CA ILE A 34 -4.64 -4.88 -1.40
C ILE A 34 -3.64 -5.82 -2.08
N VAL A 35 -2.39 -5.37 -2.20
CA VAL A 35 -1.26 -6.10 -2.77
C VAL A 35 -0.44 -6.76 -1.67
N LEU A 36 -0.27 -6.05 -0.54
CA LEU A 36 0.38 -6.55 0.66
C LEU A 36 -0.48 -6.14 1.86
N GLU A 37 -0.94 -7.13 2.63
CA GLU A 37 -1.66 -6.90 3.88
C GLU A 37 -0.75 -6.19 4.91
N PRO A 38 -1.32 -5.42 5.87
CA PRO A 38 -0.56 -4.79 6.93
C PRO A 38 0.39 -5.78 7.61
N THR A 39 1.67 -5.52 7.50
CA THR A 39 2.72 -6.34 8.09
C THR A 39 3.75 -5.46 8.77
N GLU A 40 4.35 -5.98 9.83
CA GLU A 40 5.55 -5.38 10.40
C GLU A 40 6.72 -5.57 9.44
N THR A 41 7.59 -4.56 9.39
CA THR A 41 8.82 -4.56 8.60
C THR A 41 10.03 -4.51 9.54
N ASP A 42 11.19 -4.92 9.02
CA ASP A 42 12.47 -4.86 9.75
C ASP A 42 12.91 -3.42 10.09
N TRP A 43 12.24 -2.41 9.54
CA TRP A 43 12.49 -1.00 9.79
C TRP A 43 11.69 -0.45 10.98
N GLY A 44 10.97 -1.34 11.69
CA GLY A 44 10.09 -0.95 12.77
C GLY A 44 8.87 -0.18 12.26
N THR A 45 8.39 -0.46 11.05
CA THR A 45 7.12 0.07 10.54
C THR A 45 6.07 -1.00 10.45
N THR A 46 4.80 -0.60 10.52
CA THR A 46 3.70 -1.35 9.92
C THR A 46 3.50 -0.78 8.53
N SER A 47 3.56 -1.61 7.49
CA SER A 47 3.38 -1.21 6.09
C SER A 47 2.33 -2.07 5.40
N ALA A 48 1.57 -1.48 4.48
CA ALA A 48 0.64 -2.18 3.60
C ALA A 48 0.70 -1.60 2.19
N TYR A 49 0.53 -2.44 1.16
CA TYR A 49 0.56 -2.00 -0.23
C TYR A 49 -0.79 -2.14 -0.90
N VAL A 50 -1.15 -1.13 -1.69
CA VAL A 50 -2.39 -1.04 -2.46
C VAL A 50 -2.05 -0.83 -3.92
N ALA A 51 -2.77 -1.50 -4.82
CA ALA A 51 -2.63 -1.29 -6.24
C ALA A 51 -3.30 0.03 -6.64
N GLY A 52 -2.51 0.95 -7.19
CA GLY A 52 -2.98 2.18 -7.82
C GLY A 52 -3.23 2.00 -9.33
N PRO A 53 -3.81 3.01 -9.99
CA PRO A 53 -3.95 3.04 -11.45
C PRO A 53 -2.59 2.93 -12.16
N HIS A 54 -2.61 2.42 -13.41
CA HIS A 54 -1.44 2.41 -14.30
C HIS A 54 -0.16 1.75 -13.75
N GLY A 55 -0.32 0.79 -12.83
CA GLY A 55 0.81 0.03 -12.25
C GLY A 55 1.55 0.77 -11.12
N VAL A 56 1.00 1.88 -10.61
CA VAL A 56 1.49 2.54 -9.40
C VAL A 56 1.27 1.62 -8.19
N LEU A 57 2.26 1.56 -7.29
CA LEU A 57 2.10 0.95 -5.99
C LEU A 57 1.97 2.06 -4.95
N VAL A 58 0.97 1.95 -4.07
CA VAL A 58 0.79 2.88 -2.95
C VAL A 58 1.13 2.14 -1.67
N GLU A 59 2.05 2.67 -0.88
CA GLU A 59 2.32 2.21 0.47
C GLU A 59 1.66 3.13 1.49
N LEU A 60 0.93 2.52 2.42
CA LEU A 60 0.55 3.12 3.67
C LEU A 60 1.51 2.60 4.74
N TYR A 61 2.14 3.50 5.49
CA TYR A 61 3.08 3.10 6.52
C TYR A 61 2.92 3.91 7.81
N ARG A 62 3.33 3.30 8.92
CA ARG A 62 3.46 3.94 10.22
C ARG A 62 4.69 3.40 10.93
N PHE A 63 5.45 4.25 11.62
CA PHE A 63 6.50 3.78 12.54
C PHE A 63 5.90 3.25 13.85
N ASN A 64 6.36 2.07 14.26
CA ASN A 64 6.00 1.38 15.49
C ASN A 64 6.90 1.92 16.62
N ALA A 65 6.59 3.13 17.10
CA ALA A 65 7.26 3.70 18.28
C ALA A 65 6.81 3.01 19.57
#